data_AF-A0A936YU66-F1
#
_entry.id   AF-A0A936YU66-F1
#
_cell.length_a   1.000
_cell.length_b   1.000
_cell.length_c   1.000
_cell.angle_alpha   90.00
_cell.angle_beta   90.00
_cell.angle_gamma   90.00
#
_symmetry.space_group_name_H-M   'P 1'
#
loop_
_entity.id
_entity.type
_entity.pdbx_description
1 polymer ?
#
loop_
_entity_poly.entity_id
_entity_poly.type
_entity_poly.pdbx_seq_one_letter_code
_entity_poly.pdbx_strand_id
1 'polypeptide(L)'
;MRALRSTPRDIPIPFILSHQLLDEILQNHRIKSNDLAGIDKLFGGADGYYWYHTLRHMCPKKDVIVWRNEEAMRAAVQNQENESAAEDEVKPQVLRDAHLAAMARLLAVRG
;
A
#
# COMPACT_ATOMS: atom_id res chain seq x y z
N MET A 1 -25.24 38.29 4.97
CA MET A 1 -25.06 37.03 5.73
C MET A 1 -24.05 36.15 4.99
N ARG A 2 -23.07 35.65 5.75
CA ARG A 2 -21.94 34.74 5.43
C ARG A 2 -21.65 34.36 3.98
N ALA A 3 -20.46 34.77 3.51
CA ALA A 3 -19.71 34.10 2.46
C ALA A 3 -19.51 32.62 2.82
N LEU A 4 -19.82 31.74 1.86
CA LEU A 4 -19.40 30.34 1.87
C LEU A 4 -17.87 30.35 1.86
N ARG A 5 -17.26 30.05 3.02
CA ARG A 5 -15.83 29.80 3.07
C ARG A 5 -15.60 28.49 2.33
N SER A 6 -15.07 28.57 1.12
CA SER A 6 -14.41 27.43 0.50
C SER A 6 -13.36 26.94 1.49
N THR A 7 -13.57 25.76 2.04
CA THR A 7 -12.52 25.03 2.76
C THR A 7 -11.28 24.94 1.86
N PRO A 8 -10.06 24.91 2.42
CA PRO A 8 -8.91 24.48 1.64
C PRO A 8 -9.32 23.17 0.96
N ARG A 9 -9.15 23.06 -0.36
CA ARG A 9 -9.39 21.78 -1.04
C ARG A 9 -8.58 20.74 -0.27
N ASP A 10 -9.24 19.85 0.47
CA ASP A 10 -8.69 18.55 0.84
C ASP A 10 -8.45 17.85 -0.49
N ILE A 11 -7.33 18.18 -1.13
CA ILE A 11 -6.86 17.44 -2.29
C ILE A 11 -6.52 16.08 -1.69
N PRO A 12 -7.28 15.01 -2.02
CA PRO A 12 -6.99 13.70 -1.49
C PRO A 12 -5.53 13.38 -1.83
N ILE A 13 -4.73 13.02 -0.83
CA ILE A 13 -3.34 12.64 -1.08
C ILE A 13 -3.40 11.32 -1.86
N PRO A 14 -3.00 11.30 -3.14
CA PRO A 14 -3.04 10.07 -3.90
C PRO A 14 -2.00 9.11 -3.35
N PHE A 15 -2.31 7.82 -3.40
CA PHE A 15 -1.38 6.75 -3.10
C PHE A 15 -0.87 6.18 -4.43
N ILE A 16 0.45 6.11 -4.56
CA ILE A 16 1.11 5.57 -5.76
C ILE A 16 1.73 4.22 -5.42
N LEU A 17 1.59 3.27 -6.33
CA LEU A 17 2.28 1.99 -6.27
C LEU A 17 3.01 1.74 -7.60
N SER A 18 4.30 1.47 -7.51
CA SER A 18 5.14 0.99 -8.60
C SER A 18 6.30 0.15 -8.04
N HIS A 19 6.93 -0.69 -8.86
CA HIS A 19 8.12 -1.44 -8.41
C HIS A 19 9.25 -0.49 -8.04
N GLN A 20 9.44 0.59 -8.81
CA GLN A 20 10.45 1.60 -8.51
C GLN A 20 10.24 2.23 -7.13
N LEU A 21 9.01 2.63 -6.80
CA LEU A 21 8.72 3.23 -5.49
C LEU A 21 8.93 2.22 -4.36
N LEU A 22 8.54 0.95 -4.54
CA LEU A 22 8.79 -0.10 -3.55
C LEU A 22 10.29 -0.32 -3.33
N ASP A 23 11.10 -0.31 -4.38
CA ASP A 23 12.55 -0.43 -4.29
C ASP A 23 13.17 0.80 -3.60
N GLU A 24 12.71 2.01 -3.93
CA GLU A 24 13.12 3.26 -3.28
C GLU A 24 12.77 3.27 -1.78
N ILE A 25 11.59 2.79 -1.41
CA ILE A 25 11.18 2.63 0.00
C ILE A 25 12.17 1.73 0.74
N LEU A 26 12.51 0.56 0.20
CA LEU A 26 13.48 -0.34 0.83
C LEU A 26 14.86 0.31 0.96
N GLN A 27 15.33 0.98 -0.10
CA GLN A 27 16.62 1.69 -0.11
C GLN A 27 16.68 2.81 0.95
N ASN A 28 15.62 3.63 1.03
CA ASN A 28 15.52 4.73 2.01
C ASN A 28 15.55 4.23 3.46
N HIS A 29 15.01 3.03 3.70
CA HIS A 29 15.04 2.38 5.01
C HIS A 29 16.27 1.49 5.23
N ARG A 30 17.18 1.39 4.25
CA ARG A 30 18.37 0.52 4.25
C ARG A 30 18.03 -0.96 4.45
N ILE A 31 16.86 -1.37 3.98
CA ILE A 31 16.36 -2.75 4.05
C ILE A 31 16.68 -3.42 2.72
N LYS A 32 17.20 -4.65 2.75
CA LYS A 32 17.42 -5.46 1.55
C LYS A 32 16.13 -6.21 1.21
N SER A 33 15.93 -6.54 -0.06
CA SER A 33 14.75 -7.30 -0.51
C SER A 33 14.63 -8.70 0.11
N ASN A 34 15.73 -9.25 0.64
CA ASN A 34 15.77 -10.53 1.35
C ASN A 34 15.78 -10.39 2.89
N ASP A 35 15.60 -9.18 3.43
CA ASP A 35 15.48 -8.93 4.87
C ASP A 35 14.01 -8.99 5.30
N LEU A 36 13.51 -10.22 5.47
CA LEU A 36 12.10 -10.49 5.80
C LEU A 36 11.66 -9.75 7.07
N ALA A 37 12.46 -9.79 8.13
CA ALA A 37 12.14 -9.17 9.41
C ALA A 37 12.13 -7.63 9.31
N GLY A 38 13.05 -7.06 8.52
CA GLY A 38 13.06 -5.63 8.21
C GLY A 38 11.78 -5.21 7.46
N ILE A 39 11.40 -5.97 6.44
CA ILE A 39 10.20 -5.70 5.64
C ILE A 39 8.92 -5.86 6.49
N ASP A 40 8.81 -6.93 7.28
CA ASP A 40 7.72 -7.12 8.23
C ASP A 40 7.53 -5.88 9.10
N LYS A 41 8.60 -5.47 9.80
CA LYS A 41 8.56 -4.28 10.67
C LYS A 41 8.16 -3.01 9.90
N LEU A 42 8.64 -2.85 8.67
CA LEU A 42 8.34 -1.67 7.86
C LEU A 42 6.87 -1.62 7.42
N PHE A 43 6.29 -2.77 7.09
CA PHE A 43 4.93 -2.94 6.55
C PHE A 43 3.89 -3.35 7.60
N GLY A 44 4.14 -3.04 8.88
CA GLY A 44 3.12 -3.13 9.93
C GLY A 44 3.26 -4.31 10.89
N GLY A 45 4.41 -4.98 10.92
CA GLY A 45 4.73 -6.07 11.84
C GLY A 45 4.60 -7.44 11.18
N ALA A 46 4.10 -8.42 11.93
CA ALA A 46 3.87 -9.76 11.39
C ALA A 46 3.07 -9.69 10.08
N ASP A 47 3.43 -10.53 9.10
CA ASP A 47 2.83 -10.55 7.76
C ASP A 47 3.10 -9.29 6.91
N GLY A 48 3.92 -8.33 7.36
CA GLY A 48 4.26 -7.15 6.56
C GLY A 48 4.99 -7.51 5.26
N TYR A 49 5.86 -8.52 5.29
CA TYR A 49 6.52 -9.09 4.12
C TYR A 49 5.51 -9.69 3.12
N TYR A 50 4.48 -10.37 3.62
CA TYR A 50 3.39 -10.87 2.79
C TYR A 50 2.73 -9.74 2.00
N TRP A 51 2.31 -8.68 2.71
CA TRP A 51 1.62 -7.55 2.08
C TRP A 51 2.52 -6.71 1.16
N TYR A 52 3.82 -6.59 1.47
CA TYR A 52 4.80 -6.02 0.53
C TYR A 52 4.83 -6.82 -0.78
N HIS A 53 4.85 -8.16 -0.69
CA HIS A 53 4.80 -9.02 -1.87
C HIS A 53 3.48 -8.93 -2.61
N THR A 54 2.33 -8.86 -1.92
CA THR A 54 1.02 -8.63 -2.56
C THR A 54 1.06 -7.34 -3.39
N LEU A 55 1.48 -6.21 -2.80
CA LEU A 55 1.65 -4.94 -3.51
C LEU A 55 2.58 -5.07 -4.73
N ARG A 56 3.69 -5.79 -4.56
CA ARG A 56 4.65 -6.02 -5.65
C ARG A 56 4.05 -6.86 -6.78
N HIS A 57 3.20 -7.84 -6.50
CA HIS A 57 2.53 -8.65 -7.51
C HIS A 57 1.38 -7.90 -8.22
N MET A 58 0.65 -7.06 -7.49
CA MET A 58 -0.44 -6.25 -8.05
C MET A 58 0.01 -5.31 -9.16
N CYS A 59 1.22 -4.75 -9.03
CA CYS A 59 1.73 -3.78 -9.99
C CYS A 59 2.57 -4.45 -11.08
N PRO A 60 2.23 -4.32 -12.38
CA PRO A 60 3.14 -4.71 -13.45
C PRO A 60 4.47 -3.95 -13.38
N LYS A 61 5.58 -4.57 -13.81
CA LYS A 61 6.95 -4.04 -13.65
C LYS A 61 7.18 -2.63 -14.22
N LYS A 62 6.40 -2.21 -15.22
CA LYS A 62 6.58 -0.93 -15.94
C LYS A 62 5.40 0.02 -15.76
N ASP A 63 4.45 -0.33 -14.90
CA ASP A 63 3.24 0.45 -14.70
C ASP A 63 3.23 1.12 -13.33
N VAL A 64 2.26 2.02 -13.18
CA VAL A 64 1.99 2.74 -11.94
C VAL A 64 0.49 2.62 -11.65
N ILE A 65 0.16 2.20 -10.44
CA ILE A 65 -1.20 2.23 -9.92
C ILE A 65 -1.36 3.48 -9.06
N VAL A 66 -2.48 4.18 -9.23
CA VAL A 66 -2.80 5.38 -8.46
C VAL A 66 -4.18 5.22 -7.82
N TRP A 67 -4.23 5.31 -6.50
CA TRP A 67 -5.48 5.35 -5.74
C TRP A 67 -5.76 6.74 -5.22
N ARG A 68 -7.04 7.13 -5.26
CA ARG A 68 -7.48 8.47 -4.84
C ARG A 68 -7.50 8.66 -3.33
N ASN A 69 -7.66 7.58 -2.56
CA ASN A 69 -7.76 7.62 -1.10
C ASN A 69 -7.40 6.25 -0.50
N GLU A 70 -7.28 6.21 0.83
CA GLU A 70 -6.86 5.01 1.58
C GLU A 70 -7.87 3.87 1.46
N GLU A 71 -9.17 4.18 1.38
CA GLU A 71 -10.24 3.19 1.22
C GLU A 71 -10.14 2.46 -0.12
N ALA A 72 -9.89 3.21 -1.21
CA ALA A 72 -9.69 2.64 -2.54
C ALA A 72 -8.45 1.74 -2.59
N MET A 73 -7.37 2.14 -1.91
CA MET A 73 -6.17 1.31 -1.76
C MET A 73 -6.48 0.04 -0.95
N ARG A 74 -7.15 0.18 0.20
CA ARG A 74 -7.54 -0.96 1.06
C ARG A 74 -8.36 -1.99 0.29
N ALA A 75 -9.39 -1.52 -0.42
CA ALA A 75 -10.27 -2.36 -1.20
C ALA A 75 -9.51 -3.10 -2.32
N ALA A 76 -8.64 -2.40 -3.06
CA ALA A 76 -7.87 -3.00 -4.14
C ALA A 76 -6.90 -4.08 -3.63
N VAL A 77 -6.16 -3.80 -2.54
CA VAL A 77 -5.20 -4.75 -1.96
C VAL A 77 -5.90 -5.98 -1.40
N GLN A 78 -7.02 -5.80 -0.68
CA GLN A 78 -7.79 -6.93 -0.17
C GLN A 78 -8.44 -7.73 -1.31
N ASN A 79 -8.87 -7.08 -2.40
CA ASN A 79 -9.46 -7.79 -3.53
C ASN A 79 -8.43 -8.69 -4.24
N GLN A 80 -7.21 -8.19 -4.46
CA GLN A 80 -6.12 -9.03 -5.00
C GLN A 80 -5.91 -10.27 -4.15
N GLU A 81 -5.83 -10.10 -2.83
CA GLU A 81 -5.67 -11.20 -1.89
C GLU A 81 -6.83 -12.20 -1.97
N ASN A 82 -8.07 -11.69 -2.02
CA ASN A 82 -9.24 -12.54 -2.11
C ASN A 82 -9.26 -13.36 -3.42
N GLU A 83 -8.85 -12.76 -4.54
CA GLU A 83 -8.75 -13.43 -5.83
C GLU A 83 -7.68 -14.53 -5.80
N SER A 84 -6.47 -14.22 -5.33
CA SER A 84 -5.39 -15.21 -5.22
C SER A 84 -5.73 -16.34 -4.25
N ALA A 85 -6.33 -16.04 -3.10
CA ALA A 85 -6.75 -17.05 -2.16
C ALA A 85 -7.87 -17.95 -2.71
N ALA A 86 -8.80 -17.39 -3.51
CA ALA A 86 -9.84 -18.16 -4.18
C ALA A 86 -9.26 -19.08 -5.26
N GLU A 87 -8.27 -18.62 -6.03
CA GLU A 87 -7.55 -19.45 -7.02
C GLU A 87 -6.81 -20.62 -6.36
N ASP A 88 -6.22 -20.39 -5.19
CA ASP A 88 -5.47 -21.40 -4.43
C ASP A 88 -6.36 -22.28 -3.53
N GLU A 89 -7.69 -22.08 -3.53
CA GLU A 89 -8.66 -22.74 -2.63
C GLU A 89 -8.32 -22.62 -1.13
N VAL A 90 -7.73 -21.49 -0.73
CA VAL A 90 -7.36 -21.18 0.66
C VAL A 90 -8.18 -20.03 1.23
N LYS A 91 -8.15 -19.89 2.55
CA LYS A 91 -8.77 -18.74 3.22
C LYS A 91 -7.91 -17.48 2.99
N PRO A 92 -8.50 -16.35 2.57
CA PRO A 92 -7.74 -15.11 2.38
C PRO A 92 -7.19 -14.57 3.69
N GLN A 93 -6.01 -13.98 3.61
CA GLN A 93 -5.43 -13.19 4.67
C GLN A 93 -6.18 -11.85 4.80
N VAL A 94 -6.28 -11.34 6.03
CA VAL A 94 -7.01 -10.09 6.30
C VAL A 94 -6.04 -8.92 6.40
N LEU A 95 -6.26 -7.88 5.58
CA LEU A 95 -5.53 -6.63 5.65
C LEU A 95 -5.91 -5.87 6.93
N ARG A 96 -5.06 -6.01 7.95
CA ARG A 96 -5.19 -5.32 9.24
C ARG A 96 -4.85 -3.83 9.13
N ASP A 97 -5.37 -3.05 10.08
CA ASP A 97 -5.17 -1.60 10.13
C ASP A 97 -3.70 -1.21 10.30
N ALA A 98 -2.89 -2.03 10.98
CA ALA A 98 -1.45 -1.79 11.12
C ALA A 98 -0.72 -1.82 9.76
N HIS A 99 -1.09 -2.74 8.87
CA HIS A 99 -0.54 -2.81 7.52
C HIS A 99 -1.03 -1.64 6.68
N LEU A 100 -2.33 -1.34 6.75
CA LEU A 100 -2.92 -0.23 6.01
C LEU A 100 -2.27 1.12 6.39
N ALA A 101 -2.08 1.38 7.68
CA ALA A 101 -1.40 2.57 8.16
C ALA A 101 0.06 2.66 7.68
N ALA A 102 0.77 1.52 7.62
CA ALA A 102 2.11 1.46 7.07
C ALA A 102 2.12 1.77 5.56
N MET A 103 1.22 1.16 4.79
CA MET A 103 1.08 1.42 3.35
C MET A 103 0.72 2.88 3.10
N ALA A 104 -0.23 3.45 3.83
CA ALA A 104 -0.63 4.83 3.69
C ALA A 104 0.55 5.79 3.94
N ARG A 105 1.37 5.52 4.97
CA ARG A 105 2.57 6.30 5.25
C ARG A 105 3.63 6.19 4.14
N LEU A 106 3.78 5.02 3.53
CA LEU A 106 4.85 4.72 2.57
C LEU A 106 4.51 5.11 1.13
N LEU A 107 3.24 4.99 0.73
CA LEU A 107 2.78 5.14 -0.64
C LEU A 107 2.15 6.51 -0.93
N ALA A 108 1.88 7.31 0.11
CA ALA A 108 1.35 8.66 -0.06
C ALA A 108 2.34 9.55 -0.82
N VAL A 109 1.86 10.23 -1.86
CA VAL A 109 2.63 11.26 -2.55
C VAL A 109 2.80 12.45 -1.61
N ARG A 110 4.02 12.65 -1.11
CA ARG A 110 4.36 13.87 -0.38
C ARG A 110 4.62 14.95 -1.44
N GLY A 111 3.65 15.86 -1.61
CA GLY A 111 3.79 17.05 -2.44
C GLY A 111 4.83 18.03 -1.91
#